data_AF-A0A649Z5U9-F1
#
_entry.id   AF-A0A649Z5U9-F1
#
_cell.length_a   1.000
_cell.length_b   1.000
_cell.length_c   1.000
_cell.angle_alpha   90.00
_cell.angle_beta   90.00
_cell.angle_gamma   90.00
#
_symmetry.space_group_name_H-M   'P 1'
#
loop_
_entity.id
_entity.type
_entity.pdbx_description
1 polymer ?
#
loop_
_entity_poly.entity_id
_entity_poly.type
_entity_poly.pdbx_seq_one_letter_code
_entity_poly.pdbx_strand_id
1 'polypeptide(L)'
;MRLSEILFPASEYGSEMFFQEFEAINSVILPLVIFDLIDRKPIMVIGFGEVCGVDSLVDSGIEVVSLDGLSDLLLVEKLTPLFN
;
A
#
# COMPACT_ATOMS: atom_id res chain seq x y z
N MET A 1 4.37 -16.52 14.14
CA MET A 1 5.06 -15.22 14.30
C MET A 1 5.04 -14.51 12.97
N ARG A 2 4.38 -13.35 12.86
CA ARG A 2 4.66 -12.43 11.75
C ARG A 2 5.95 -11.71 12.12
N LEU A 3 7.04 -12.06 11.46
CA LEU A 3 8.28 -11.31 11.48
C LEU A 3 8.02 -10.01 10.74
N SER A 4 7.57 -8.98 11.44
CA SER A 4 7.80 -7.61 10.98
C SER A 4 9.31 -7.40 11.06
N GLU A 5 10.00 -7.59 9.95
CA GLU A 5 11.42 -7.24 9.83
C GLU A 5 11.52 -5.73 9.97
N ILE A 6 11.91 -5.27 11.15
CA ILE A 6 12.34 -3.89 11.35
C ILE A 6 13.76 -3.84 10.78
N LEU A 7 13.88 -3.32 9.56
CA LEU A 7 15.18 -3.08 8.94
C LEU A 7 15.79 -1.87 9.63
N PHE A 8 16.98 -2.03 10.20
CA PHE A 8 17.71 -0.94 10.83
C PHE A 8 18.64 -0.27 9.81
N PRO A 9 18.71 1.07 9.77
CA PRO A 9 19.68 1.78 8.94
C PRO A 9 21.13 1.40 9.29
N ALA A 10 22.03 1.46 8.31
CA ALA A 10 23.46 1.20 8.52
C ALA A 10 24.21 2.40 9.12
N SER A 11 23.58 3.59 9.09
CA SER A 11 24.16 4.86 9.51
C SER A 11 24.10 5.09 11.03
N GLU A 12 24.96 5.98 11.52
CA GLU A 12 25.00 6.35 12.94
C GLU A 12 23.70 7.06 13.36
N TYR A 13 23.08 6.57 14.44
CA TYR A 13 21.83 7.11 14.98
C TYR A 13 21.94 8.62 15.28
N GLY A 14 20.94 9.38 14.85
CA GLY A 14 20.87 10.84 15.06
C GLY A 14 21.56 11.68 13.98
N SER A 15 22.18 11.04 12.97
CA SER A 15 22.60 11.74 11.75
C SER A 15 21.42 12.03 10.82
N GLU A 16 21.53 13.08 10.01
CA GLU A 16 20.53 13.39 8.97
C GLU A 16 20.39 12.24 7.97
N MET A 17 21.50 11.57 7.63
CA MET A 17 21.52 10.41 6.74
C MET A 17 20.77 9.22 7.35
N PHE A 18 20.94 8.95 8.65
CA PHE A 18 20.14 7.95 9.37
C PHE A 18 18.65 8.25 9.31
N PHE A 19 18.25 9.52 9.49
CA PHE A 19 16.83 9.89 9.49
C PHE A 19 16.20 9.66 8.11
N GLN A 20 16.91 10.02 7.04
CA GLN A 20 16.48 9.76 5.66
C GLN A 20 16.37 8.25 5.36
N GLU A 21 17.36 7.46 5.77
CA GLU A 21 17.33 6.00 5.60
C GLU A 21 16.19 5.36 6.41
N PHE A 22 15.97 5.84 7.63
CA PHE A 22 14.89 5.37 8.50
C PHE A 22 13.51 5.71 7.91
N GLU A 23 13.31 6.93 7.42
CA GLU A 23 12.07 7.30 6.73
C GLU A 23 11.87 6.48 5.46
N ALA A 24 12.90 6.28 4.64
CA ALA A 24 12.81 5.49 3.41
C ALA A 24 12.46 4.01 3.68
N ILE A 25 13.02 3.42 4.74
CA ILE A 25 12.69 2.04 5.13
C ILE A 25 11.25 1.95 5.63
N ASN A 26 10.79 2.91 6.43
CA ASN A 26 9.44 2.92 6.98
C ASN A 26 8.38 3.47 6.03
N SER A 27 8.77 4.07 4.90
CA SER A 27 7.84 4.55 3.87
C SER A 27 7.41 3.47 2.89
N VAL A 28 7.97 2.25 2.98
CA VAL A 28 7.56 1.11 2.15
C VAL A 28 6.17 0.65 2.61
N ILE A 29 5.14 1.24 2.01
CA ILE A 29 3.77 0.78 2.15
C ILE A 29 3.47 -0.15 0.97
N LEU A 30 3.23 -1.43 1.27
CA LEU A 30 2.87 -2.40 0.24
C LEU A 30 1.46 -2.10 -0.29
N PRO A 31 1.22 -2.24 -1.60
CA PRO A 31 -0.12 -2.14 -2.16
C PRO A 31 -1.01 -3.23 -1.56
N LEU A 32 -2.27 -2.88 -1.28
CA LEU A 32 -3.29 -3.79 -0.78
C LEU A 32 -4.10 -4.34 -1.95
N VAL A 33 -4.48 -5.61 -1.88
CA VAL A 33 -5.36 -6.23 -2.89
C VAL A 33 -6.63 -6.71 -2.20
N ILE A 34 -7.77 -6.26 -2.70
CA ILE A 34 -9.08 -6.76 -2.29
C ILE A 34 -9.46 -7.89 -3.24
N PHE A 35 -9.72 -9.04 -2.65
CA PHE A 35 -9.99 -10.28 -3.36
C PHE A 35 -11.38 -10.78 -3.01
N ASP A 36 -12.19 -11.02 -4.04
CA ASP A 36 -13.49 -11.66 -3.88
C ASP A 36 -13.29 -13.16 -3.72
N LEU A 37 -13.67 -13.69 -2.55
CA LEU A 37 -13.56 -15.11 -2.23
C LEU A 37 -14.65 -15.96 -2.90
N ILE A 38 -15.78 -15.37 -3.29
CA ILE A 38 -16.87 -16.06 -3.97
C ILE A 38 -16.47 -16.32 -5.43
N ASP A 39 -16.15 -15.23 -6.15
CA ASP A 39 -15.74 -15.30 -7.56
C ASP A 39 -14.27 -15.72 -7.75
N ARG A 40 -13.51 -15.82 -6.67
CA ARG A 40 -12.08 -16.17 -6.64
C ARG A 40 -11.22 -15.31 -7.56
N LYS A 41 -11.45 -13.99 -7.55
CA LYS A 41 -10.69 -13.03 -8.38
C LYS A 41 -10.37 -11.76 -7.59
N PRO A 42 -9.24 -11.09 -7.90
CA PRO A 42 -9.00 -9.74 -7.40
C PRO A 42 -10.06 -8.80 -7.99
N ILE A 43 -10.58 -7.90 -7.16
CA ILE A 43 -11.56 -6.88 -7.58
C ILE A 43 -11.00 -5.47 -7.46
N MET A 44 -10.02 -5.24 -6.58
CA MET A 44 -9.42 -3.93 -6.40
C MET A 44 -7.97 -4.01 -5.92
N VAL A 45 -7.15 -3.06 -6.36
CA VAL A 45 -5.81 -2.79 -5.84
C VAL A 45 -5.79 -1.38 -5.25
N ILE A 46 -5.28 -1.25 -4.03
CA ILE A 46 -5.07 0.03 -3.38
C ILE A 46 -3.57 0.24 -3.25
N GLY A 47 -3.02 1.18 -4.03
CA GLY A 47 -1.62 1.56 -3.98
C GLY A 47 -1.41 2.84 -3.18
N PHE A 48 -0.16 3.04 -2.76
CA PHE A 48 0.29 4.25 -2.07
C PHE A 48 1.32 4.94 -2.96
N GLY A 49 1.00 6.15 -3.43
CA GLY A 49 1.76 6.82 -4.50
C GLY A 49 1.52 6.21 -5.89
N GLU A 50 2.49 6.38 -6.80
CA GLU A 50 2.37 5.93 -8.19
C GLU A 50 2.24 4.40 -8.28
N VAL A 51 1.13 3.93 -8.87
CA VAL A 51 0.89 2.51 -9.11
C VAL A 51 1.36 2.15 -10.51
N CYS A 52 2.43 1.37 -10.63
CA CYS A 52 2.88 0.88 -11.93
C CYS A 52 1.88 -0.12 -12.53
N GLY A 53 1.59 0.01 -13.83
CA GLY A 53 0.76 -0.95 -14.56
C GLY A 53 -0.75 -0.82 -14.36
N VAL A 54 -1.24 0.37 -13.99
CA VAL A 54 -2.69 0.67 -13.83
C VAL A 54 -3.50 0.20 -15.04
N ASP A 55 -3.05 0.51 -16.25
CA ASP A 55 -3.79 0.18 -17.48
C ASP A 55 -4.06 -1.33 -17.58
N SER A 56 -3.06 -2.17 -17.29
CA SER A 56 -3.21 -3.62 -17.32
C SER A 56 -4.15 -4.15 -16.24
N LEU A 57 -4.21 -3.50 -15.07
CA LEU A 57 -5.13 -3.87 -13.99
C LEU A 57 -6.57 -3.50 -14.37
N VAL A 58 -6.77 -2.29 -14.88
CA VAL A 58 -8.08 -1.80 -15.33
C VAL A 58 -8.60 -2.63 -16.50
N ASP A 59 -7.75 -2.97 -17.48
CA ASP A 59 -8.10 -3.85 -18.61
C ASP A 59 -8.52 -5.26 -18.16
N SER A 60 -8.01 -5.71 -17.00
CA SER A 60 -8.39 -6.98 -16.39
C SER A 60 -9.68 -6.89 -15.55
N GLY A 61 -10.34 -5.73 -15.52
CA GLY A 61 -11.52 -5.47 -14.71
C GLY A 61 -11.24 -5.26 -13.22
N ILE A 62 -9.98 -5.00 -12.86
CA ILE A 62 -9.55 -4.74 -11.48
C ILE A 62 -9.54 -3.23 -11.27
N GLU A 63 -10.24 -2.77 -10.24
CA GLU A 63 -10.26 -1.36 -9.89
C GLU A 63 -8.94 -0.95 -9.21
N VAL A 64 -8.44 0.25 -9.50
CA VAL A 64 -7.21 0.76 -8.88
C VAL A 64 -7.51 2.06 -8.13
N VAL A 65 -7.11 2.11 -6.86
CA VAL A 65 -7.19 3.30 -5.99
C VAL A 65 -5.78 3.68 -5.60
N SER A 66 -5.41 4.94 -5.81
CA SER A 66 -4.12 5.51 -5.39
C SER A 66 -4.35 6.43 -4.21
N LEU A 67 -3.59 6.24 -3.13
CA LEU A 67 -3.67 7.04 -1.91
C LEU A 67 -2.30 7.65 -1.59
N ASP A 68 -2.30 8.75 -0.86
CA ASP A 68 -1.04 9.37 -0.39
C ASP A 68 -0.62 8.74 0.95
N GLY A 69 -1.56 8.23 1.74
CA GLY A 69 -1.28 7.50 2.97
C GLY A 69 -2.40 6.57 3.44
N LEU A 70 -2.11 5.75 4.45
CA LEU A 70 -3.08 4.80 5.04
C LEU A 70 -4.31 5.49 5.65
N SER A 71 -4.18 6.74 6.12
CA SER A 71 -5.30 7.54 6.63
C SER A 71 -6.40 7.74 5.59
N ASP A 72 -6.02 7.80 4.32
CA ASP A 72 -6.92 8.18 3.23
C ASP A 72 -7.88 7.04 2.90
N LEU A 73 -7.58 5.80 3.32
CA LEU A 73 -8.48 4.64 3.21
C LEU A 73 -9.86 4.92 3.81
N LEU A 74 -9.93 5.73 4.86
CA LEU A 74 -11.18 6.08 5.53
C LEU A 74 -12.04 7.06 4.72
N LEU A 75 -11.46 7.73 3.71
CA LEU A 75 -12.12 8.73 2.88
C LEU A 75 -12.57 8.16 1.52
N VAL A 76 -12.17 6.93 1.19
CA VAL A 76 -12.53 6.30 -0.09
C VAL A 76 -13.96 5.76 -0.02
N GLU A 77 -14.91 6.50 -0.60
CA GLU A 77 -16.33 6.11 -0.65
C GLU A 77 -16.55 4.71 -1.27
N LYS A 78 -15.69 4.30 -2.20
CA LYS A 78 -15.75 2.98 -2.84
C LYS A 78 -15.43 1.82 -1.89
N LEU A 79 -14.74 2.09 -0.78
CA LEU A 79 -14.47 1.11 0.27
C LEU A 79 -15.58 1.03 1.31
N THR A 80 -16.46 2.03 1.38
CA THR A 80 -17.59 2.05 2.35
C THR A 80 -18.44 0.78 2.32
N PRO A 81 -18.76 0.17 1.17
CA PRO A 81 -19.49 -1.10 1.12
C PRO A 81 -18.76 -2.29 1.75
N LEU A 82 -17.43 -2.24 1.89
CA LEU A 82 -16.63 -3.32 2.48
C LEU A 82 -16.62 -3.30 4.02
N PHE A 83 -17.03 -2.19 4.62
CA PHE A 83 -17.05 -2.00 6.07
C PHE A 83 -18.44 -2.20 6.70
N ASN A 84 -19.48 -2.42 5.89
CA ASN A 84 -20.88 -2.57 6.32
C ASN A 84 -21.36 -4.03 6.28
#